data_AF-A0A973JEX7-F1
#
_entry.id   AF-A0A973JEX7-F1
#
_cell.length_a   1.000
_cell.length_b   1.000
_cell.length_c   1.000
_cell.angle_alpha   90.00
_cell.angle_beta   90.00
_cell.angle_gamma   90.00
#
_symmetry.space_group_name_H-M   'P 1'
#
loop_
_entity.id
_entity.type
_entity.pdbx_description
1 polymer ?
#
loop_
_entity_poly.entity_id
_entity_poly.type
_entity_poly.pdbx_seq_one_letter_code
_entity_poly.pdbx_strand_id
1 'polypeptide(L)'
;RILEGFGLTETTPVTNGNKPSRIKPGTVGPAVKDTTIKISDVGEVLIKGPQIMKGYYKNEAATKEAFTPDGFFRTGDIGEIDEDGYLKITGRMKDLIITSSGKNISPQNIENSLIACPYIEQIAVIGDNRKYLSALIVPSFASLEAWAKNNNITFTGRKDLISKSEVQKLFEAEIGQYMKDYARVEQIRKFTLLEAEWSQATGELTPTMKLKRTILNQKYRAHIESMYPPE
;
A
#
# COMPACT_ATOMS: atom_id res chain seq x y z
N ARG A 1 -14.15 14.92 13.43
CA ARG A 1 -14.09 15.16 11.96
C ARG A 1 -12.64 15.00 11.54
N ILE A 2 -12.36 14.25 10.48
CA ILE A 2 -11.00 14.02 9.98
C ILE A 2 -10.87 14.79 8.66
N LEU A 3 -9.78 15.56 8.50
CA LEU A 3 -9.45 16.27 7.27
C LEU A 3 -8.19 15.65 6.69
N GLU A 4 -8.34 14.97 5.57
CA GLU A 4 -7.21 14.43 4.82
C GLU A 4 -6.58 15.54 3.99
N GLY A 5 -5.25 15.61 4.02
CA GLY A 5 -4.46 16.51 3.20
C GLY A 5 -3.22 15.78 2.68
N PHE A 6 -2.71 16.27 1.56
CA PHE A 6 -1.57 15.67 0.88
C PHE A 6 -0.50 16.70 0.60
N GLY A 7 0.75 16.25 0.70
CA GLY A 7 1.94 16.94 0.23
C GLY A 7 3.20 16.23 0.70
N LEU A 8 4.34 16.77 0.30
CA LEU A 8 5.68 16.24 0.54
C LEU A 8 6.57 17.33 1.14
N THR A 9 7.76 16.96 1.60
CA THR A 9 8.78 17.91 2.03
C THR A 9 9.08 18.93 0.92
N GLU A 10 9.13 18.46 -0.33
CA GLU A 10 9.36 19.24 -1.54
C GLU A 10 8.22 20.21 -1.88
N THR A 11 7.06 20.13 -1.22
CA THR A 11 5.87 20.93 -1.54
C THR A 11 5.38 21.80 -0.38
N THR A 12 6.21 22.01 0.64
CA THR A 12 5.95 22.93 1.77
C THR A 12 4.52 22.89 2.34
N PRO A 13 4.22 21.98 3.28
CA PRO A 13 4.05 20.54 3.12
C PRO A 13 2.67 20.13 2.56
N VAL A 14 1.83 21.08 2.10
CA VAL A 14 0.44 20.79 1.70
C VAL A 14 0.15 21.34 0.30
N THR A 15 -0.34 20.47 -0.58
CA THR A 15 -0.81 20.81 -1.93
C THR A 15 -2.30 20.59 -2.10
N ASN A 16 -2.88 19.68 -1.30
CA ASN A 16 -4.30 19.36 -1.33
C ASN A 16 -4.84 19.22 0.09
N GLY A 17 -6.10 19.58 0.29
CA GLY A 17 -6.75 19.37 1.57
C GLY A 17 -8.27 19.37 1.47
N ASN A 18 -8.91 18.41 2.14
CA ASN A 18 -10.34 18.45 2.40
C ASN A 18 -10.67 19.67 3.28
N LYS A 19 -11.72 20.41 2.90
CA LYS A 19 -12.17 21.58 3.66
C LYS A 19 -13.16 21.15 4.75
N PRO A 20 -13.18 21.81 5.93
CA PRO A 20 -14.16 21.53 6.98
C PRO A 20 -15.63 21.60 6.50
N SER A 21 -15.90 22.38 5.45
CA SER A 21 -17.22 22.54 4.83
C SER A 21 -17.58 21.45 3.83
N ARG A 22 -16.61 20.72 3.24
CA ARG A 22 -16.85 19.67 2.24
C ARG A 22 -15.71 18.65 2.26
N ILE A 23 -15.92 17.58 3.02
CA ILE A 23 -15.02 16.43 3.15
C ILE A 23 -15.53 15.33 2.21
N LYS A 24 -14.67 14.81 1.33
CA LYS A 24 -14.97 13.65 0.49
C LYS A 24 -14.07 12.48 0.94
N PRO A 25 -14.57 11.51 1.71
CA PRO A 25 -13.77 10.40 2.21
C PRO A 25 -13.06 9.64 1.08
N GLY A 26 -11.80 9.25 1.31
CA GLY A 26 -10.99 8.55 0.32
C GLY A 26 -10.33 9.47 -0.72
N THR A 27 -10.41 10.79 -0.51
CA THR A 27 -9.70 11.79 -1.31
C THR A 27 -8.88 12.68 -0.38
N VAL A 28 -7.81 13.28 -0.90
CA VAL A 28 -6.98 14.26 -0.19
C VAL A 28 -7.44 15.70 -0.42
N GLY A 29 -8.59 15.87 -1.06
CA GLY A 29 -9.21 17.16 -1.33
C GLY A 29 -8.75 17.86 -2.62
N PRO A 30 -9.34 19.01 -2.93
CA PRO A 30 -8.92 19.85 -4.05
C PRO A 30 -7.56 20.48 -3.78
N ALA A 31 -6.94 20.99 -4.86
CA ALA A 31 -5.71 21.76 -4.77
C ALA A 31 -5.88 23.00 -3.87
N VAL A 32 -4.86 23.34 -3.09
CA VAL A 32 -4.80 24.61 -2.36
C VAL A 32 -4.63 25.78 -3.32
N LYS A 33 -4.80 27.02 -2.81
CA LYS A 33 -4.71 28.22 -3.64
C LYS A 33 -3.39 28.27 -4.41
N ASP A 34 -3.45 28.77 -5.64
CA ASP A 34 -2.30 28.98 -6.53
C ASP A 34 -1.51 27.68 -6.85
N THR A 35 -2.16 26.53 -6.74
CA THR A 35 -1.60 25.20 -7.05
C THR A 35 -2.27 24.60 -8.28
N THR A 36 -1.47 24.25 -9.29
CA THR A 36 -1.93 23.50 -10.46
C THR A 36 -1.52 22.04 -10.31
N ILE A 37 -2.47 21.13 -10.52
CA ILE A 37 -2.24 19.69 -10.49
C ILE A 37 -2.63 19.10 -11.84
N LYS A 38 -1.80 18.20 -12.36
CA LYS A 38 -2.12 17.37 -13.53
C LYS A 38 -1.76 15.92 -13.26
N ILE A 39 -2.46 14.99 -13.91
CA ILE A 39 -2.11 13.58 -13.92
C ILE A 39 -1.35 13.30 -15.21
N SER A 40 -0.19 12.66 -15.13
CA SER A 40 0.60 12.28 -16.30
C SER A 40 -0.01 11.08 -17.04
N ASP A 41 0.49 10.78 -18.23
CA ASP A 41 0.04 9.62 -19.02
C ASP A 41 0.23 8.28 -18.30
N VAL A 42 1.16 8.23 -17.33
CA VAL A 42 1.42 7.05 -16.48
C VAL A 42 0.72 7.12 -15.12
N GLY A 43 -0.16 8.10 -14.92
CA GLY A 43 -0.93 8.27 -13.68
C GLY A 43 -0.22 9.03 -12.56
N GLU A 44 0.99 9.54 -12.80
CA GLU A 44 1.75 10.31 -11.79
C GLU A 44 1.08 11.65 -11.51
N VAL A 45 0.95 12.00 -10.23
CA VAL A 45 0.51 13.33 -9.80
C VAL A 45 1.66 14.32 -10.00
N LEU A 46 1.42 15.35 -10.81
CA LEU A 46 2.39 16.40 -11.13
C LEU A 46 1.86 17.73 -10.60
N ILE A 47 2.73 18.50 -9.92
CA ILE A 47 2.31 19.69 -9.19
C ILE A 47 3.17 20.91 -9.57
N LYS A 48 2.53 22.06 -9.74
CA LYS A 48 3.19 23.35 -9.97
C LYS A 48 2.54 24.42 -9.11
N GLY A 49 3.34 25.19 -8.38
CA GLY A 49 2.86 26.23 -7.48
C GLY A 49 3.98 26.88 -6.67
N PRO A 50 3.68 27.96 -5.93
CA PRO A 50 4.68 28.71 -5.16
C PRO A 50 5.30 27.93 -4.00
N GLN A 51 4.65 26.85 -3.55
CA GLN A 51 5.08 26.00 -2.44
C GLN A 51 6.10 24.93 -2.83
N ILE A 52 6.36 24.76 -4.12
CA ILE A 52 7.29 23.75 -4.63
C ILE A 52 8.73 24.21 -4.37
N MET A 53 9.56 23.27 -3.92
CA MET A 53 10.98 23.51 -3.65
C MET A 53 11.72 24.11 -4.84
N LYS A 54 12.84 24.79 -4.57
CA LYS A 54 13.74 25.28 -5.63
C LYS A 54 14.62 24.19 -6.21
N GLY A 55 14.81 23.08 -5.49
CA GLY A 55 15.70 21.99 -5.85
C GLY A 55 16.43 21.39 -4.65
N TYR A 56 17.17 20.33 -4.90
CA TYR A 56 17.97 19.64 -3.90
C TYR A 56 19.35 20.30 -3.72
N TYR A 57 19.77 20.46 -2.46
CA TYR A 57 21.03 21.13 -2.13
C TYR A 57 22.23 20.40 -2.77
N LYS A 58 23.00 21.13 -3.59
CA LYS A 58 24.19 20.65 -4.31
C LYS A 58 23.95 19.41 -5.19
N ASN A 59 22.72 19.18 -5.63
CA ASN A 59 22.38 18.06 -6.51
C ASN A 59 21.53 18.54 -7.69
N GLU A 60 22.20 19.14 -8.67
CA GLU A 60 21.56 19.66 -9.88
C GLU A 60 20.93 18.56 -10.74
N ALA A 61 21.53 17.37 -10.78
CA ALA A 61 21.01 16.22 -11.53
C ALA A 61 19.66 15.79 -10.97
N ALA A 62 19.59 15.49 -9.66
CA ALA A 62 18.32 15.13 -9.02
C ALA A 62 17.29 16.26 -9.08
N THR A 63 17.74 17.53 -9.02
CA THR A 63 16.85 18.67 -9.18
C THR A 63 16.23 18.65 -10.57
N LYS A 64 17.02 18.51 -11.64
CA LYS A 64 16.50 18.43 -13.02
C LYS A 64 15.55 17.25 -13.22
N GLU A 65 15.87 16.09 -12.66
CA GLU A 65 15.02 14.89 -12.74
C GLU A 65 13.68 15.06 -12.02
N ALA A 66 13.64 15.82 -10.92
CA ALA A 66 12.42 16.07 -10.15
C ALA A 66 11.40 16.95 -10.88
N PHE A 67 11.77 17.60 -11.97
CA PHE A 67 10.88 18.45 -12.75
C PHE A 67 10.69 17.91 -14.17
N THR A 68 9.47 18.08 -14.65
CA THR A 68 9.13 17.92 -16.07
C THR A 68 9.64 19.11 -16.89
N PRO A 69 9.82 18.96 -18.22
CA PRO A 69 10.27 20.06 -19.08
C PRO A 69 9.38 21.32 -19.01
N ASP A 70 8.09 21.18 -18.70
CA ASP A 70 7.15 22.29 -18.55
C ASP A 70 7.05 22.83 -17.09
N GLY A 71 7.94 22.37 -16.21
CA GLY A 71 8.18 22.92 -14.88
C GLY A 71 7.21 22.42 -13.80
N PHE A 72 6.56 21.28 -14.00
CA PHE A 72 5.84 20.59 -12.91
C PHE A 72 6.79 19.67 -12.15
N PHE A 73 6.65 19.66 -10.83
CA PHE A 73 7.31 18.74 -9.93
C PHE A 73 6.68 17.34 -10.00
N ARG A 74 7.54 16.33 -10.07
CA ARG A 74 7.21 14.90 -10.07
C ARG A 74 7.11 14.40 -8.64
N THR A 75 5.88 14.08 -8.19
CA THR A 75 5.66 13.64 -6.81
C THR A 75 6.14 12.20 -6.57
N GLY A 76 6.21 11.37 -7.62
CA GLY A 76 6.36 9.93 -7.49
C GLY A 76 5.13 9.21 -6.93
N ASP A 77 4.02 9.92 -6.69
CA ASP A 77 2.74 9.39 -6.25
C ASP A 77 1.80 9.21 -7.45
N ILE A 78 1.01 8.14 -7.45
CA ILE A 78 -0.01 7.86 -8.47
C ILE A 78 -1.37 8.32 -7.93
N GLY A 79 -2.19 8.91 -8.78
CA GLY A 79 -3.49 9.39 -8.36
C GLY A 79 -4.45 9.67 -9.51
N GLU A 80 -5.68 9.98 -9.12
CA GLU A 80 -6.78 10.34 -10.01
C GLU A 80 -7.46 11.61 -9.50
N ILE A 81 -7.91 12.47 -10.42
CA ILE A 81 -8.71 13.66 -10.11
C ILE A 81 -10.12 13.38 -10.59
N ASP A 82 -11.09 13.51 -9.70
CA ASP A 82 -12.50 13.32 -10.05
C ASP A 82 -13.13 14.59 -10.68
N GLU A 83 -14.39 14.46 -11.09
CA GLU A 83 -15.15 15.54 -11.73
C GLU A 83 -15.36 16.78 -10.83
N ASP A 84 -15.27 16.61 -9.50
CA ASP A 84 -15.35 17.70 -8.53
C ASP A 84 -13.98 18.40 -8.31
N GLY A 85 -12.92 17.91 -8.95
CA GLY A 85 -11.54 18.40 -8.77
C GLY A 85 -10.86 17.89 -7.50
N TYR A 86 -11.36 16.81 -6.88
CA TYR A 86 -10.75 16.20 -5.71
C TYR A 86 -9.69 15.18 -6.14
N LEU A 87 -8.50 15.28 -5.56
CA LEU A 87 -7.43 14.34 -5.80
C LEU A 87 -7.59 13.12 -4.89
N LYS A 88 -7.45 11.93 -5.47
CA LYS A 88 -7.29 10.66 -4.72
C LYS A 88 -5.91 10.10 -5.03
N ILE A 89 -5.14 9.86 -3.98
CA ILE A 89 -3.85 9.15 -4.09
C ILE A 89 -4.13 7.66 -4.11
N THR A 90 -3.64 6.98 -5.13
CA THR A 90 -3.87 5.56 -5.36
C THR A 90 -2.60 4.74 -5.21
N GLY A 91 -1.41 5.34 -5.04
CA GLY A 91 -0.19 4.59 -4.75
C GLY A 91 1.09 5.38 -4.93
N ARG A 92 2.22 4.66 -4.94
CA ARG A 92 3.56 5.19 -5.20
C ARG A 92 4.18 4.49 -6.39
N MET A 93 4.74 5.26 -7.32
CA MET A 93 5.31 4.72 -8.56
C MET A 93 6.40 3.67 -8.32
N LYS A 94 7.26 3.90 -7.33
CA LYS A 94 8.34 2.96 -6.95
C LYS A 94 7.83 1.69 -6.24
N ASP A 95 6.60 1.72 -5.72
CA ASP A 95 6.00 0.60 -5.01
C ASP A 95 4.97 -0.15 -5.85
N LEU A 96 4.74 0.28 -7.11
CA LEU A 96 3.83 -0.41 -8.01
C LEU A 96 4.32 -1.83 -8.27
N ILE A 97 3.40 -2.78 -8.13
CA ILE A 97 3.60 -4.14 -8.59
C ILE A 97 3.31 -4.17 -10.09
N ILE A 98 4.27 -4.63 -10.87
CA ILE A 98 4.07 -4.90 -12.29
C ILE A 98 3.91 -6.41 -12.43
N THR A 99 2.69 -6.87 -12.68
CA THR A 99 2.46 -8.30 -12.87
C THR A 99 3.16 -8.80 -14.14
N SER A 100 3.33 -10.11 -14.29
CA SER A 100 3.85 -10.73 -15.53
C SER A 100 3.02 -10.39 -16.78
N SER A 101 1.78 -9.93 -16.63
CA SER A 101 0.93 -9.42 -17.71
C SER A 101 1.10 -7.92 -18.00
N GLY A 102 2.04 -7.24 -17.34
CA GLY A 102 2.32 -5.82 -17.50
C GLY A 102 1.28 -4.89 -16.84
N LYS A 103 0.45 -5.40 -15.92
CA LYS A 103 -0.52 -4.57 -15.19
C LYS A 103 0.16 -3.91 -13.98
N ASN A 104 0.00 -2.60 -13.88
CA ASN A 104 0.44 -1.81 -12.74
C ASN A 104 -0.62 -1.87 -11.64
N ILE A 105 -0.25 -2.37 -10.47
CA ILE A 105 -1.14 -2.49 -9.32
C ILE A 105 -0.49 -1.80 -8.13
N SER A 106 -1.27 -0.96 -7.43
CA SER A 106 -0.83 -0.37 -6.17
C SER A 106 -1.10 -1.34 -5.02
N PRO A 107 -0.06 -1.92 -4.41
CA PRO A 107 -0.25 -2.83 -3.28
C PRO A 107 -0.85 -2.12 -2.06
N GLN A 108 -0.53 -0.84 -1.84
CA GLN A 108 -1.00 -0.09 -0.67
C GLN A 108 -2.52 -0.02 -0.59
N ASN A 109 -3.21 0.10 -1.73
CA ASN A 109 -4.68 0.13 -1.74
C ASN A 109 -5.29 -1.19 -1.25
N ILE A 110 -4.65 -2.31 -1.60
CA ILE A 110 -5.09 -3.65 -1.19
C ILE A 110 -4.73 -3.88 0.28
N GLU A 111 -3.50 -3.52 0.68
CA GLU A 111 -3.00 -3.65 2.05
C GLU A 111 -3.85 -2.84 3.03
N ASN A 112 -4.17 -1.59 2.71
CA ASN A 112 -5.01 -0.73 3.54
C ASN A 112 -6.46 -1.22 3.66
N SER A 113 -6.97 -1.96 2.67
CA SER A 113 -8.29 -2.59 2.78
C SER A 113 -8.23 -3.80 3.72
N LEU A 114 -7.24 -4.67 3.53
CA LEU A 114 -7.10 -5.90 4.30
C LEU A 114 -6.67 -5.66 5.76
N ILE A 115 -5.93 -4.57 6.06
CA ILE A 115 -5.57 -4.20 7.43
C ILE A 115 -6.80 -3.86 8.31
N ALA A 116 -7.95 -3.56 7.69
CA ALA A 116 -9.20 -3.35 8.42
C ALA A 116 -9.84 -4.67 8.90
N CYS A 117 -9.33 -5.83 8.48
CA CYS A 117 -9.72 -7.12 9.02
C CYS A 117 -9.16 -7.28 10.45
N PRO A 118 -9.99 -7.63 11.46
CA PRO A 118 -9.54 -7.72 12.86
C PRO A 118 -8.52 -8.83 13.11
N TYR A 119 -8.33 -9.76 12.17
CA TYR A 119 -7.38 -10.86 12.25
C TYR A 119 -6.04 -10.56 11.59
N ILE A 120 -5.88 -9.43 10.88
CA ILE A 120 -4.66 -9.06 10.16
C ILE A 120 -3.96 -7.94 10.94
N GLU A 121 -2.76 -8.22 11.46
CA GLU A 121 -1.93 -7.21 12.13
C GLU A 121 -1.02 -6.48 11.13
N GLN A 122 -0.41 -7.24 10.22
CA GLN A 122 0.45 -6.71 9.17
C GLN A 122 0.25 -7.50 7.89
N ILE A 123 0.38 -6.82 6.75
CA ILE A 123 0.23 -7.44 5.44
C ILE A 123 1.19 -6.81 4.43
N ALA A 124 1.73 -7.66 3.56
CA ALA A 124 2.49 -7.23 2.39
C ALA A 124 1.99 -7.99 1.17
N VAL A 125 1.49 -7.26 0.18
CA VAL A 125 1.07 -7.80 -1.11
C VAL A 125 2.31 -8.05 -1.96
N ILE A 126 2.35 -9.23 -2.58
CA ILE A 126 3.43 -9.73 -3.42
C ILE A 126 2.83 -10.03 -4.80
N GLY A 127 3.57 -9.76 -5.87
CA GLY A 127 3.08 -10.04 -7.21
C GLY A 127 3.95 -9.50 -8.34
N ASP A 128 5.06 -8.86 -8.01
CA ASP A 128 5.96 -8.27 -8.99
C ASP A 128 6.58 -9.35 -9.88
N ASN A 129 6.41 -9.18 -11.19
CA ASN A 129 6.71 -10.17 -12.22
C ASN A 129 6.05 -11.55 -12.00
N ARG A 130 4.91 -11.62 -11.30
CA ARG A 130 4.16 -12.87 -11.05
C ARG A 130 2.84 -12.93 -11.82
N LYS A 131 2.28 -14.14 -11.94
CA LYS A 131 1.01 -14.42 -12.65
C LYS A 131 -0.22 -13.86 -11.95
N TYR A 132 -0.15 -13.68 -10.64
CA TYR A 132 -1.22 -13.20 -9.79
C TYR A 132 -0.64 -12.57 -8.53
N LEU A 133 -1.48 -11.86 -7.77
CA LEU A 133 -1.09 -11.36 -6.46
C LEU A 133 -1.21 -12.43 -5.39
N SER A 134 -0.26 -12.41 -4.46
CA SER A 134 -0.27 -13.15 -3.22
C SER A 134 -0.02 -12.23 -2.03
N ALA A 135 -0.16 -12.72 -0.81
CA ALA A 135 0.05 -11.93 0.40
C ALA A 135 0.88 -12.66 1.45
N LEU A 136 1.82 -11.95 2.07
CA LEU A 136 2.39 -12.33 3.37
C LEU A 136 1.58 -11.63 4.46
N ILE A 137 1.11 -12.38 5.44
CA ILE A 137 0.20 -11.87 6.46
C ILE A 137 0.76 -12.25 7.84
N VAL A 138 0.90 -11.27 8.72
CA VAL A 138 1.10 -11.51 10.16
C VAL A 138 -0.27 -11.40 10.83
N PRO A 139 -0.80 -12.48 11.41
CA PRO A 139 -2.06 -12.42 12.13
C PRO A 139 -1.99 -11.53 13.36
N SER A 140 -3.11 -10.89 13.69
CA SER A 140 -3.32 -10.36 15.03
C SER A 140 -3.57 -11.52 15.98
N PHE A 141 -2.50 -12.02 16.60
CA PHE A 141 -2.56 -13.22 17.44
C PHE A 141 -3.52 -13.06 18.62
N ALA A 142 -3.67 -11.85 19.17
CA ALA A 142 -4.66 -11.59 20.22
C ALA A 142 -6.09 -11.91 19.74
N SER A 143 -6.50 -11.37 18.59
CA SER A 143 -7.81 -11.62 17.99
C SER A 143 -7.97 -13.07 17.53
N LEU A 144 -6.93 -13.64 16.92
CA LEU A 144 -6.96 -14.99 16.36
C LEU A 144 -7.04 -16.06 17.46
N GLU A 145 -6.28 -15.92 18.54
CA GLU A 145 -6.33 -16.86 19.67
C GLU A 145 -7.68 -16.81 20.40
N ALA A 146 -8.28 -15.62 20.54
CA ALA A 146 -9.61 -15.47 21.11
C ALA A 146 -10.68 -16.17 20.24
N TRP A 147 -10.62 -15.96 18.92
CA TRP A 147 -11.50 -16.64 17.98
C TRP A 147 -11.31 -18.17 18.01
N ALA A 148 -10.07 -18.65 18.05
CA ALA A 148 -9.77 -20.08 18.10
C ALA A 148 -10.35 -20.74 19.36
N LYS A 149 -10.20 -20.09 20.53
CA LYS A 149 -10.78 -20.55 21.80
C LYS A 149 -12.31 -20.62 21.73
N ASN A 150 -12.95 -19.59 21.19
CA ASN A 150 -14.41 -19.55 21.04
C ASN A 150 -14.95 -20.63 20.08
N ASN A 151 -14.12 -21.11 19.16
CA ASN A 151 -14.46 -22.19 18.22
C ASN A 151 -13.93 -23.57 18.66
N ASN A 152 -13.48 -23.70 19.91
CA ASN A 152 -12.93 -24.95 20.48
C ASN A 152 -11.73 -25.53 19.70
N ILE A 153 -10.93 -24.66 19.06
CA ILE A 153 -9.72 -25.06 18.35
C ILE A 153 -8.57 -25.10 19.36
N THR A 154 -7.97 -26.28 19.53
CA THR A 154 -6.80 -26.48 20.39
C THR A 154 -5.52 -26.18 19.63
N PHE A 155 -4.59 -25.48 20.27
CA PHE A 155 -3.28 -25.16 19.70
C PHE A 155 -2.19 -25.11 20.77
N THR A 156 -0.97 -25.44 20.39
CA THR A 156 0.19 -25.45 21.31
C THR A 156 1.06 -24.19 21.22
N GLY A 157 0.84 -23.36 20.19
CA GLY A 157 1.55 -22.11 19.98
C GLY A 157 1.16 -21.46 18.65
N ARG A 158 1.75 -20.29 18.36
CA ARG A 158 1.43 -19.49 17.16
C ARG A 158 1.64 -20.27 15.86
N LYS A 159 2.78 -20.96 15.72
CA LYS A 159 3.08 -21.79 14.56
C LYS A 159 2.05 -22.90 14.31
N ASP A 160 1.62 -23.59 15.37
CA ASP A 160 0.59 -24.63 15.27
C ASP A 160 -0.75 -24.01 14.88
N LEU A 161 -1.13 -22.90 15.53
CA LEU A 161 -2.39 -22.20 15.27
C LEU A 161 -2.53 -21.76 13.81
N ILE A 162 -1.52 -21.09 13.24
CA ILE A 162 -1.58 -20.63 11.85
C ILE A 162 -1.57 -21.78 10.83
N SER A 163 -1.16 -22.99 11.23
CA SER A 163 -1.18 -24.17 10.37
C SER A 163 -2.55 -24.89 10.33
N LYS A 164 -3.48 -24.56 11.24
CA LYS A 164 -4.80 -25.20 11.31
C LYS A 164 -5.64 -24.89 10.08
N SER A 165 -6.34 -25.90 9.57
CA SER A 165 -7.19 -25.77 8.39
C SER A 165 -8.32 -24.75 8.58
N GLU A 166 -8.82 -24.64 9.81
CA GLU A 166 -9.87 -23.74 10.26
C GLU A 166 -9.40 -22.29 10.20
N VAL A 167 -8.15 -22.04 10.61
CA VAL A 167 -7.52 -20.71 10.50
C VAL A 167 -7.28 -20.36 9.03
N GLN A 168 -6.79 -21.30 8.22
CA GLN A 168 -6.62 -21.07 6.78
C GLN A 168 -7.95 -20.69 6.10
N LYS A 169 -9.05 -21.39 6.43
CA LYS A 169 -10.39 -21.09 5.92
C LYS A 169 -10.92 -19.73 6.40
N LEU A 170 -10.65 -19.36 7.66
CA LEU A 170 -11.00 -18.03 8.17
C LEU A 170 -10.36 -16.93 7.32
N PHE A 171 -9.04 -16.99 7.13
CA PHE A 171 -8.33 -15.98 6.33
C PHE A 171 -8.76 -15.98 4.86
N GLU A 172 -9.04 -17.15 4.27
CA GLU A 172 -9.57 -17.22 2.90
C GLU A 172 -10.93 -16.52 2.78
N ALA A 173 -11.84 -16.74 3.74
CA ALA A 173 -13.15 -16.10 3.77
C ALA A 173 -13.04 -14.58 3.96
N GLU A 174 -12.22 -14.13 4.93
CA GLU A 174 -11.98 -12.71 5.21
C GLU A 174 -11.38 -12.01 3.99
N ILE A 175 -10.29 -12.53 3.42
CA ILE A 175 -9.68 -11.96 2.21
C ILE A 175 -10.72 -11.89 1.07
N GLY A 176 -11.50 -12.97 0.87
CA GLY A 176 -12.57 -12.98 -0.13
C GLY A 176 -13.59 -11.86 0.06
N GLN A 177 -13.99 -11.58 1.31
CA GLN A 177 -14.94 -10.52 1.64
C GLN A 177 -14.38 -9.12 1.35
N TYR A 178 -13.14 -8.84 1.74
CA TYR A 178 -12.51 -7.53 1.51
C TYR A 178 -12.14 -7.29 0.04
N MET A 179 -11.99 -8.36 -0.75
CA MET A 179 -11.59 -8.28 -2.16
C MET A 179 -12.74 -8.44 -3.16
N LYS A 180 -14.00 -8.49 -2.68
CA LYS A 180 -15.18 -8.72 -3.52
C LYS A 180 -15.34 -7.66 -4.64
N ASP A 181 -15.00 -6.41 -4.35
CA ASP A 181 -15.17 -5.26 -5.26
C ASP A 181 -13.91 -4.97 -6.09
N TYR A 182 -12.82 -5.69 -5.85
CA TYR A 182 -11.56 -5.54 -6.59
C TYR A 182 -11.60 -6.29 -7.92
N ALA A 183 -10.88 -5.76 -8.92
CA ALA A 183 -10.77 -6.44 -10.21
C ALA A 183 -10.09 -7.81 -10.04
N ARG A 184 -10.43 -8.77 -10.91
CA ARG A 184 -9.89 -10.15 -10.84
C ARG A 184 -8.36 -10.22 -10.78
N VAL A 185 -7.67 -9.25 -11.39
CA VAL A 185 -6.21 -9.15 -11.43
C VAL A 185 -5.61 -8.57 -10.16
N GLU A 186 -6.40 -7.84 -9.37
CA GLU A 186 -6.03 -7.25 -8.08
C GLU A 186 -6.37 -8.17 -6.90
N GLN A 187 -7.12 -9.25 -7.12
CA GLN A 187 -7.46 -10.21 -6.07
C GLN A 187 -6.26 -11.07 -5.65
N ILE A 188 -6.04 -11.18 -4.34
CA ILE A 188 -5.09 -12.10 -3.73
C ILE A 188 -5.53 -13.54 -3.98
N ARG A 189 -4.69 -14.32 -4.67
CA ARG A 189 -4.96 -15.73 -5.01
C ARG A 189 -4.40 -16.71 -4.00
N LYS A 190 -3.30 -16.36 -3.35
CA LYS A 190 -2.58 -17.19 -2.39
C LYS A 190 -2.09 -16.30 -1.26
N PHE A 191 -2.01 -16.84 -0.05
CA PHE A 191 -1.42 -16.13 1.07
C PHE A 191 -0.58 -17.10 1.91
N THR A 192 0.32 -16.53 2.70
CA THR A 192 1.05 -17.25 3.75
C THR A 192 0.93 -16.49 5.04
N LEU A 193 0.54 -17.20 6.11
CA LEU A 193 0.54 -16.67 7.46
C LEU A 193 1.93 -16.80 8.08
N LEU A 194 2.38 -15.74 8.74
CA LEU A 194 3.69 -15.64 9.38
C LEU A 194 3.53 -15.55 10.89
N GLU A 195 4.44 -16.21 11.60
CA GLU A 195 4.44 -16.24 13.07
C GLU A 195 5.04 -14.96 13.70
N ALA A 196 6.06 -14.41 13.05
CA ALA A 196 6.83 -13.29 13.57
C ALA A 196 6.37 -11.96 12.96
N GLU A 197 6.15 -10.98 13.84
CA GLU A 197 5.86 -9.60 13.47
C GLU A 197 7.09 -8.93 12.85
N TRP A 198 6.81 -8.03 11.91
CA TRP A 198 7.79 -7.15 11.29
C TRP A 198 8.03 -5.93 12.16
N SER A 199 9.30 -5.56 12.30
CA SER A 199 9.69 -4.43 13.13
C SER A 199 10.88 -3.69 12.52
N GLN A 200 11.22 -2.55 13.12
CA GLN A 200 12.45 -1.85 12.77
C GLN A 200 13.68 -2.65 13.22
N ALA A 201 13.62 -3.32 14.37
CA ALA A 201 14.71 -4.11 14.93
C ALA A 201 15.04 -5.34 14.08
N THR A 202 14.03 -5.95 13.46
CA THR A 202 14.16 -7.08 12.53
C THR A 202 14.43 -6.65 11.08
N GLY A 203 14.31 -5.35 10.80
CA GLY A 203 14.80 -4.70 9.58
C GLY A 203 13.76 -4.46 8.49
N GLU A 204 12.58 -5.07 8.57
CA GLU A 204 11.52 -5.00 7.55
C GLU A 204 10.80 -3.66 7.54
N LEU A 205 10.84 -2.89 8.63
CA LEU A 205 10.22 -1.56 8.71
C LEU A 205 11.25 -0.42 8.67
N THR A 206 10.86 0.70 8.07
CA THR A 206 11.57 1.99 8.20
C THR A 206 11.32 2.62 9.58
N PRO A 207 12.09 3.66 9.97
CA PRO A 207 11.78 4.44 11.16
C PRO A 207 10.37 5.04 11.18
N THR A 208 9.80 5.27 10.00
CA THR A 208 8.43 5.74 9.78
C THR A 208 7.41 4.61 9.62
N MET A 209 7.76 3.40 10.04
CA MET A 209 6.91 2.19 10.03
C MET A 209 6.44 1.74 8.63
N LYS A 210 7.13 2.16 7.56
CA LYS A 210 6.85 1.69 6.20
C LYS A 210 7.57 0.39 5.90
N LEU A 211 6.94 -0.49 5.12
CA LEU A 211 7.53 -1.76 4.70
C LEU A 211 8.72 -1.55 3.75
N LYS A 212 9.82 -2.26 4.00
CA LYS A 212 10.95 -2.40 3.07
C LYS A 212 10.74 -3.65 2.23
N ARG A 213 10.01 -3.52 1.12
CA ARG A 213 9.64 -4.64 0.22
C ARG A 213 10.83 -5.49 -0.23
N THR A 214 11.98 -4.87 -0.54
CA THR A 214 13.21 -5.59 -0.91
C THR A 214 13.66 -6.56 0.18
N ILE A 215 13.62 -6.13 1.45
CA ILE A 215 14.01 -6.96 2.60
C ILE A 215 12.99 -8.09 2.82
N LEU A 216 11.69 -7.79 2.72
CA LEU A 216 10.64 -8.80 2.82
C LEU A 216 10.78 -9.88 1.74
N ASN A 217 10.96 -9.46 0.48
CA ASN A 217 11.12 -10.38 -0.65
C ASN A 217 12.33 -11.30 -0.47
N GLN A 218 13.43 -10.77 0.09
CA GLN A 218 14.62 -11.55 0.37
C GLN A 218 14.42 -12.52 1.54
N LYS A 219 13.93 -12.02 2.69
CA LYS A 219 13.80 -12.81 3.93
C LYS A 219 12.76 -13.91 3.82
N TYR A 220 11.63 -13.62 3.15
CA TYR A 220 10.51 -14.55 3.01
C TYR A 220 10.47 -15.21 1.64
N ARG A 221 11.58 -15.23 0.89
CA ARG A 221 11.66 -15.79 -0.46
C ARG A 221 11.06 -17.20 -0.53
N ALA A 222 11.40 -18.10 0.38
CA ALA A 222 10.89 -19.46 0.37
C ALA A 222 9.36 -19.53 0.51
N HIS A 223 8.78 -18.70 1.38
CA HIS A 223 7.32 -18.58 1.53
C HIS A 223 6.68 -17.94 0.30
N ILE A 224 7.36 -16.99 -0.34
CA ILE A 224 6.88 -16.37 -1.57
C ILE A 224 6.86 -17.40 -2.69
N GLU A 225 7.95 -18.11 -2.94
CA GLU A 225 8.03 -19.10 -4.00
C GLU A 225 7.00 -20.23 -3.82
N SER A 226 6.72 -20.67 -2.59
CA SER A 226 5.73 -21.73 -2.35
C SER A 226 4.29 -21.31 -2.70
N MET A 227 4.02 -20.00 -2.83
CA MET A 227 2.73 -19.48 -3.28
C MET A 227 2.56 -19.49 -4.79
N TYR A 228 3.62 -19.74 -5.56
CA TYR A 228 3.59 -19.74 -7.03
C TYR A 228 3.90 -21.13 -7.58
N PRO A 229 3.42 -21.47 -8.78
CA PRO A 229 3.86 -22.68 -9.46
C PRO A 229 5.38 -22.64 -9.67
N PRO A 230 6.09 -23.78 -9.59
CA PRO A 230 7.48 -23.83 -10.00
C PRO A 230 7.61 -23.38 -11.47
N GLU A 231 8.68 -22.63 -11.75
CA GLU A 231 9.03 -22.19 -13.10
C GLU A 231 9.40 -23.36 -14.02
#